data_AF-D5ME61-F1
#
_entry.id   AF-D5ME61-F1
#
_cell.length_a   1.000
_cell.length_b   1.000
_cell.length_c   1.000
_cell.angle_alpha   90.00
_cell.angle_beta   90.00
_cell.angle_gamma   90.00
#
_symmetry.space_group_name_H-M   'P 1'
#
loop_
_entity.id
_entity.type
_entity.pdbx_description
1 polymer ?
#
loop_
_entity_poly.entity_id
_entity_poly.type
_entity_poly.pdbx_seq_one_letter_code
_entity_poly.pdbx_strand_id
1 'polypeptide(L)'
;LIGFISMVMALGILTILAPYFLGDPDNFIPANPLVTPPHIQPEWYFLFAYAILRSIPNKLGGVIALVMSIAILFFLPILHMSKTQGLQFYPLNQILFWYMLIIVILLTWIGARPVEDPYILTGQILTVVYFLYYIMSPLTSKIWDKILNQ
;
A
#
# COMPACT_ATOMS: atom_id res chain seq x y z
N LEU A 1 19.40 3.72 20.29
CA LEU A 1 18.80 4.32 21.52
C LEU A 1 17.89 5.52 21.19
N ILE A 2 18.40 6.57 20.52
CA ILE A 2 17.61 7.77 20.19
C ILE A 2 16.32 7.43 19.41
N GLY A 3 16.41 6.62 18.35
CA GLY A 3 15.23 6.22 17.56
C GLY A 3 14.18 5.43 18.34
N PHE A 4 14.61 4.62 19.33
CA PHE A 4 13.69 3.91 20.22
C PHE A 4 12.95 4.89 21.14
N ILE A 5 13.69 5.81 21.76
CA ILE A 5 13.12 6.84 22.65
C ILE A 5 12.13 7.73 21.89
N SER A 6 12.47 8.16 20.67
CA SER A 6 11.56 8.98 19.85
C SER A 6 10.28 8.23 19.47
N MET A 7 10.36 6.94 19.15
CA MET A 7 9.19 6.12 18.81
C MET A 7 8.26 5.93 20.02
N VAL A 8 8.83 5.60 21.19
CA VAL A 8 8.06 5.44 22.43
C VAL A 8 7.41 6.77 22.85
N MET A 9 8.13 7.89 22.69
CA MET A 9 7.58 9.21 22.98
C MET A 9 6.39 9.54 22.06
N ALA A 10 6.52 9.31 20.75
CA ALA A 10 5.42 9.53 19.80
C ALA A 10 4.20 8.65 20.11
N LEU A 11 4.41 7.38 20.46
CA LEU A 11 3.34 6.47 20.89
C LEU A 11 2.68 6.94 22.20
N GLY A 12 3.48 7.39 23.17
CA GLY A 12 2.99 7.94 24.43
C GLY A 12 2.12 9.18 24.22
N ILE A 13 2.54 10.10 23.34
CA ILE A 13 1.76 11.28 22.97
C ILE A 13 0.42 10.88 22.34
N LEU A 14 0.41 9.96 21.38
CA LEU A 14 -0.80 9.49 20.71
C LEU A 14 -1.79 8.86 21.71
N THR A 15 -1.31 7.95 22.55
CA THR A 15 -2.16 7.19 23.49
C THR A 15 -2.74 8.06 24.61
N ILE A 16 -1.98 9.05 25.11
CA ILE A 16 -2.43 9.91 26.21
C ILE A 16 -3.31 11.05 25.70
N LEU A 17 -2.94 11.70 24.59
CA LEU A 17 -3.66 12.90 24.11
C LEU A 17 -4.83 12.56 23.19
N ALA A 18 -4.73 11.50 22.38
CA ALA A 18 -5.72 11.17 21.35
C ALA A 18 -5.87 9.65 21.14
N PRO A 19 -6.30 8.89 22.17
CA PRO A 19 -6.34 7.43 22.15
C PRO A 19 -7.21 6.84 21.03
N TYR A 20 -8.22 7.58 20.58
CA TYR A 20 -9.17 7.14 19.55
C TYR A 20 -8.91 7.74 18.17
N PHE A 21 -7.82 8.48 17.96
CA PHE A 21 -7.55 9.16 16.69
C PHE A 21 -7.43 8.20 15.49
N LEU A 22 -6.97 6.97 15.72
CA LEU A 22 -6.81 5.93 14.70
C LEU A 22 -7.97 4.90 14.70
N GLY A 23 -8.96 5.07 15.57
CA GLY A 23 -10.09 4.16 15.72
C GLY A 23 -11.34 4.64 14.98
N ASP A 24 -12.19 3.71 14.60
CA ASP A 24 -13.49 4.03 14.00
C ASP A 24 -14.55 4.24 15.10
N PRO A 25 -15.30 5.36 15.11
CA PRO A 25 -16.36 5.60 16.11
C PRO A 25 -17.47 4.52 16.08
N ASP A 26 -17.70 3.85 14.96
CA ASP A 26 -18.73 2.81 14.84
C ASP A 26 -18.41 1.60 15.73
N ASN A 27 -17.15 1.38 16.10
CA ASN A 27 -16.73 0.29 17.00
C ASN A 27 -17.18 0.48 18.46
N PHE A 28 -17.72 1.66 18.82
CA PHE A 28 -18.34 1.88 20.13
C PHE A 28 -19.83 1.47 20.18
N ILE A 29 -20.41 1.10 19.04
CA ILE A 29 -21.78 0.61 18.95
C ILE A 29 -21.75 -0.93 19.02
N PRO A 30 -22.54 -1.57 19.90
CA PRO A 30 -22.63 -3.03 19.94
C PRO A 30 -23.03 -3.61 18.58
N ALA A 31 -22.37 -4.69 18.18
CA ALA A 31 -22.60 -5.33 16.89
C ALA A 31 -24.07 -5.78 16.71
N ASN A 32 -24.68 -5.38 15.61
CA ASN A 32 -26.02 -5.80 15.22
C ASN A 32 -26.00 -6.46 13.82
N PRO A 33 -26.22 -7.78 13.71
CA PRO A 33 -26.20 -8.48 12.43
C PRO A 33 -27.24 -8.01 11.40
N LEU A 34 -28.28 -7.29 11.83
CA LEU A 34 -29.37 -6.82 10.97
C LEU A 34 -29.14 -5.40 10.42
N VAL A 35 -28.11 -4.69 10.89
CA VAL A 35 -27.85 -3.29 10.52
C VAL A 35 -26.39 -3.11 10.13
N THR A 36 -26.15 -2.72 8.88
CA THR A 36 -24.83 -2.34 8.39
C THR A 36 -24.61 -0.83 8.54
N PRO A 37 -23.48 -0.38 9.12
CA PRO A 37 -23.12 1.03 9.10
C PRO A 37 -23.02 1.60 7.67
N PRO A 38 -23.20 2.92 7.50
CA PRO A 38 -23.22 3.55 6.18
C PRO A 38 -21.88 3.50 5.45
N HIS A 39 -20.75 3.54 6.18
CA HIS A 39 -19.40 3.48 5.59
C HIS A 39 -18.54 2.45 6.31
N ILE A 40 -18.61 1.19 5.88
CA ILE A 40 -17.81 0.10 6.45
C ILE A 40 -16.43 0.07 5.79
N GLN A 41 -15.39 0.13 6.61
CA GLN A 41 -13.99 0.03 6.21
C GLN A 41 -13.19 -0.72 7.28
N PRO A 42 -12.07 -1.37 6.90
CA PRO A 42 -11.16 -1.94 7.88
C PRO A 42 -10.28 -0.84 8.50
N GLU A 43 -9.43 -1.24 9.45
CA GLU A 43 -8.44 -0.35 10.05
C GLU A 43 -7.46 0.22 9.00
N TRP A 44 -6.87 1.37 9.35
CA TRP A 44 -6.08 2.19 8.43
C TRP A 44 -4.95 1.45 7.71
N TYR A 45 -4.32 0.48 8.37
CA TYR A 45 -3.20 -0.30 7.82
C TYR A 45 -3.63 -1.36 6.79
N PHE A 46 -4.92 -1.71 6.73
CA PHE A 46 -5.49 -2.58 5.69
C PHE A 46 -6.10 -1.82 4.52
N LEU A 47 -6.24 -0.50 4.60
CA LEU A 47 -6.93 0.30 3.59
C LEU A 47 -6.31 0.20 2.20
N PHE A 48 -4.99 0.06 2.07
CA PHE A 48 -4.35 -0.07 0.76
C PHE A 48 -4.81 -1.35 0.02
N ALA A 49 -4.88 -2.47 0.74
CA ALA A 49 -5.32 -3.75 0.18
C ALA A 49 -6.83 -3.77 -0.06
N TYR A 50 -7.60 -3.10 0.80
CA TYR A 50 -9.03 -2.88 0.63
C TYR A 50 -9.34 -2.02 -0.61
N ALA A 51 -8.53 -0.98 -0.89
CA ALA A 51 -8.66 -0.19 -2.11
C ALA A 51 -8.43 -1.05 -3.37
N ILE A 52 -7.42 -1.92 -3.36
CA ILE A 52 -7.13 -2.87 -4.46
C ILE A 52 -8.31 -3.83 -4.66
N LEU A 53 -8.88 -4.39 -3.58
CA LEU A 53 -10.04 -5.28 -3.63
C LEU A 53 -11.23 -4.62 -4.34
N ARG A 54 -11.58 -3.39 -3.95
CA ARG A 54 -12.73 -2.66 -4.47
C ARG A 54 -12.52 -2.10 -5.88
N SER A 55 -11.27 -1.95 -6.30
CA SER A 55 -10.95 -1.40 -7.63
C SER A 55 -11.32 -2.37 -8.76
N ILE A 56 -11.37 -3.68 -8.50
CA ILE A 56 -11.72 -4.69 -9.50
C ILE A 56 -13.22 -5.01 -9.38
N PRO A 57 -14.04 -4.73 -10.42
CA PRO A 57 -15.49 -4.98 -10.41
C PRO A 57 -15.82 -6.48 -10.63
N ASN A 58 -15.10 -7.38 -9.93
CA ASN A 58 -15.32 -8.82 -9.93
C ASN A 58 -15.01 -9.38 -8.54
N LYS A 59 -15.94 -10.14 -7.95
CA LYS A 59 -15.78 -10.67 -6.59
C LYS A 59 -14.54 -11.57 -6.44
N LEU A 60 -14.33 -12.49 -7.38
CA LEU A 60 -13.19 -13.41 -7.33
C LEU A 60 -11.88 -12.70 -7.71
N GLY A 61 -11.91 -11.87 -8.75
CA GLY A 61 -10.75 -11.08 -9.20
C GLY A 61 -10.23 -10.12 -8.13
N GLY A 62 -11.13 -9.42 -7.43
CA GLY A 62 -10.77 -8.54 -6.32
C GLY A 62 -10.10 -9.29 -5.17
N VAL A 63 -10.63 -10.47 -4.78
CA VAL A 63 -10.02 -11.28 -3.71
C VAL A 63 -8.64 -11.78 -4.12
N ILE A 64 -8.48 -12.25 -5.36
CA ILE A 64 -7.17 -12.64 -5.89
C ILE A 64 -6.19 -11.46 -5.85
N ALA A 65 -6.61 -10.26 -6.28
CA ALA A 65 -5.75 -9.09 -6.27
C ALA A 65 -5.37 -8.64 -4.86
N LEU A 66 -6.29 -8.73 -3.89
CA LEU A 66 -5.98 -8.47 -2.48
C LEU A 66 -4.92 -9.43 -1.96
N VAL A 67 -5.06 -10.74 -2.21
CA VAL A 67 -4.07 -11.73 -1.75
C VAL A 67 -2.73 -11.49 -2.46
N MET A 68 -2.77 -11.21 -3.77
CA MET A 68 -1.58 -10.92 -4.57
C MET A 68 -0.87 -9.65 -4.14
N SER A 69 -1.55 -8.62 -3.63
CA SER A 69 -0.89 -7.38 -3.19
C SER A 69 0.08 -7.61 -2.03
N ILE A 70 -0.15 -8.64 -1.21
CA ILE A 70 0.76 -9.04 -0.15
C ILE A 70 1.70 -10.14 -0.63
N ALA A 71 1.16 -11.15 -1.32
CA ALA A 71 1.93 -12.31 -1.77
C ALA A 71 3.04 -11.94 -2.78
N ILE A 72 2.89 -10.84 -3.53
CA ILE A 72 3.92 -10.37 -4.46
C ILE A 72 5.27 -10.09 -3.79
N LEU A 73 5.26 -9.76 -2.49
CA LEU A 73 6.48 -9.54 -1.71
C LEU A 73 7.34 -10.79 -1.58
N PHE A 74 6.75 -12.00 -1.58
CA PHE A 74 7.50 -13.25 -1.56
C PHE A 74 8.29 -13.49 -2.85
N PHE A 75 7.88 -12.87 -3.96
CA PHE A 75 8.57 -12.95 -5.24
C PHE A 75 9.70 -11.92 -5.38
N LEU A 76 9.80 -10.92 -4.49
CA LEU A 76 10.84 -9.88 -4.56
C LEU A 76 12.27 -10.43 -4.65
N PRO A 77 12.68 -11.46 -3.87
CA PRO A 77 14.03 -12.01 -3.99
C PRO A 77 14.32 -12.62 -5.36
N ILE A 78 13.29 -13.14 -6.03
CA ILE A 78 13.40 -13.79 -7.35
C ILE A 78 13.39 -12.73 -8.46
N LEU A 79 12.63 -11.65 -8.27
CA LEU A 79 12.55 -10.53 -9.20
C LEU A 79 13.81 -9.67 -9.17
N HIS A 80 14.65 -9.75 -8.14
CA HIS A 80 15.87 -8.97 -8.04
C HIS A 80 16.89 -9.35 -9.13
N MET A 81 16.97 -8.54 -10.19
CA MET A 81 17.89 -8.75 -11.32
C MET A 81 19.13 -7.86 -11.27
N SER A 82 19.27 -6.96 -10.30
CA SER A 82 20.41 -6.04 -10.23
C SER A 82 21.68 -6.72 -9.72
N LYS A 83 22.83 -6.28 -10.22
CA LYS A 83 24.14 -6.82 -9.83
C LYS A 83 24.62 -6.37 -8.45
N THR A 84 24.15 -5.22 -7.96
CA THR A 84 24.38 -4.81 -6.56
C THR A 84 23.18 -5.12 -5.68
N GLN A 85 23.42 -5.24 -4.37
CA GLN A 85 22.38 -5.51 -3.37
C GLN A 85 21.47 -4.29 -3.08
N GLY A 86 21.99 -3.07 -3.22
CA GLY A 86 21.29 -1.84 -2.87
C GLY A 86 20.98 -0.94 -4.07
N LEU A 87 19.96 -0.10 -3.92
CA LEU A 87 19.52 0.87 -4.94
C LEU A 87 20.40 2.12 -5.05
N GLN A 88 21.44 2.27 -4.22
CA GLN A 88 22.28 3.47 -4.17
C GLN A 88 22.89 3.84 -5.54
N PHE A 89 23.22 2.84 -6.36
CA PHE A 89 23.81 3.02 -7.69
C PHE A 89 22.80 2.97 -8.85
N TYR A 90 21.50 2.86 -8.55
CA TYR A 90 20.41 2.79 -9.54
C TYR A 90 19.46 3.99 -9.38
N PRO A 91 19.82 5.20 -9.87
CA PRO A 91 19.03 6.41 -9.68
C PRO A 91 17.60 6.29 -10.23
N LEU A 92 17.41 5.62 -11.38
CA LEU A 92 16.06 5.38 -11.92
C LEU A 92 15.22 4.49 -11.00
N ASN A 93 15.81 3.46 -10.39
CA ASN A 93 15.08 2.59 -9.47
C ASN A 93 14.80 3.27 -8.12
N GLN A 94 15.63 4.22 -7.68
CA GLN A 94 15.30 5.06 -6.52
C GLN A 94 14.04 5.86 -6.78
N ILE A 95 13.90 6.47 -7.96
CA ILE A 95 12.69 7.20 -8.35
C ILE A 95 11.48 6.26 -8.36
N LEU A 96 11.61 5.07 -8.97
CA LEU A 96 10.54 4.07 -8.99
C LEU A 96 10.13 3.63 -7.57
N PHE A 97 11.10 3.44 -6.67
CA PHE A 97 10.83 3.08 -5.27
C PHE A 97 10.04 4.17 -4.53
N TRP A 98 10.43 5.43 -4.68
CA TRP A 98 9.69 6.54 -4.08
C TRP A 98 8.28 6.66 -4.66
N TYR A 99 8.13 6.40 -5.96
CA TYR A 99 6.81 6.36 -6.59
C TYR A 99 5.93 5.23 -6.04
N MET A 100 6.49 4.03 -5.82
CA MET A 100 5.79 2.93 -5.14
C MET A 100 5.30 3.35 -3.74
N LEU A 101 6.14 4.02 -2.95
CA LEU A 101 5.75 4.51 -1.63
C LEU A 101 4.57 5.49 -1.73
N ILE A 102 4.62 6.43 -2.67
CA ILE A 102 3.53 7.38 -2.93
C ILE A 102 2.25 6.63 -3.33
N ILE A 103 2.32 5.62 -4.19
CA ILE A 103 1.17 4.82 -4.60
C ILE A 103 0.51 4.11 -3.41
N VAL A 104 1.29 3.52 -2.51
CA VAL A 104 0.75 2.86 -1.31
C VAL A 104 0.02 3.87 -0.42
N ILE A 105 0.58 5.07 -0.23
CA ILE A 105 -0.08 6.15 0.52
C ILE A 105 -1.40 6.57 -0.17
N LEU A 106 -1.39 6.73 -1.49
CA LEU A 106 -2.57 7.10 -2.25
C LEU A 106 -3.64 6.00 -2.21
N LEU A 107 -3.26 4.73 -2.26
CA LEU A 107 -4.18 3.59 -2.10
C LEU A 107 -4.80 3.57 -0.72
N THR A 108 -4.02 3.82 0.35
CA THR A 108 -4.55 3.97 1.72
C THR A 108 -5.57 5.09 1.79
N TRP A 109 -5.29 6.23 1.15
CA TRP A 109 -6.21 7.36 1.08
C TRP A 109 -7.50 7.02 0.33
N ILE A 110 -7.41 6.37 -0.84
CA ILE A 110 -8.58 5.91 -1.60
C ILE A 110 -9.38 4.86 -0.83
N GLY A 111 -8.72 4.00 -0.05
CA GLY A 111 -9.38 3.01 0.81
C GLY A 111 -10.33 3.63 1.82
N ALA A 112 -10.03 4.84 2.30
CA ALA A 112 -10.88 5.58 3.24
C ALA A 112 -12.00 6.41 2.57
N ARG A 113 -12.04 6.45 1.23
CA ARG A 113 -13.06 7.20 0.48
C ARG A 113 -14.23 6.31 0.08
N PRO A 114 -15.43 6.90 -0.09
CA PRO A 114 -16.60 6.19 -0.59
C PRO A 114 -16.39 5.71 -2.03
N VAL A 115 -17.16 4.71 -2.43
CA VAL A 115 -17.11 4.11 -3.78
C VAL A 115 -17.97 4.94 -4.73
N GLU A 116 -17.47 6.14 -5.05
CA GLU A 116 -18.13 7.12 -5.93
C GLU A 116 -17.12 7.68 -6.94
N ASP A 117 -17.60 8.23 -8.05
CA ASP A 117 -16.74 8.97 -8.97
C ASP A 117 -16.24 10.27 -8.32
N PRO A 118 -14.95 10.65 -8.45
CA PRO A 118 -13.92 10.05 -9.31
C PRO A 118 -13.04 8.97 -8.62
N TYR A 119 -13.35 8.56 -7.40
CA TYR A 119 -12.50 7.68 -6.59
C TYR A 119 -12.40 6.24 -7.13
N ILE A 120 -13.42 5.76 -7.83
CA ILE A 120 -13.40 4.44 -8.48
C ILE A 120 -12.29 4.38 -9.53
N LEU A 121 -12.27 5.36 -10.44
CA LEU A 121 -11.29 5.43 -11.52
C LEU A 121 -9.87 5.62 -10.97
N THR A 122 -9.69 6.47 -9.95
CA THR A 122 -8.37 6.66 -9.35
C THR A 122 -7.87 5.40 -8.65
N GLY A 123 -8.73 4.67 -7.92
CA GLY A 123 -8.39 3.39 -7.33
C GLY A 123 -7.95 2.34 -8.37
N GLN A 124 -8.65 2.26 -9.48
CA GLN A 124 -8.29 1.39 -10.61
C GLN A 124 -6.93 1.72 -11.19
N ILE A 125 -6.68 2.99 -11.49
CA ILE A 125 -5.39 3.45 -12.02
C ILE A 125 -4.27 3.12 -11.04
N LEU A 126 -4.43 3.48 -9.75
CA LEU A 126 -3.41 3.20 -8.73
C LEU A 126 -3.14 1.71 -8.55
N THR A 127 -4.17 0.87 -8.62
CA THR A 127 -4.03 -0.59 -8.54
C THR A 127 -3.21 -1.14 -9.70
N VAL A 128 -3.47 -0.68 -10.92
CA VAL A 128 -2.69 -1.09 -12.10
C VAL A 128 -1.23 -0.65 -11.96
N VAL A 129 -1.01 0.61 -11.58
CA VAL A 129 0.34 1.16 -11.39
C VAL A 129 1.10 0.44 -10.27
N TYR A 130 0.41 0.06 -9.19
CA TYR A 130 0.99 -0.73 -8.10
C TYR A 130 1.55 -2.07 -8.59
N PHE A 131 0.78 -2.85 -9.34
CA PHE A 131 1.28 -4.14 -9.86
C PHE A 131 2.33 -3.95 -10.97
N LEU A 132 2.21 -2.90 -11.79
CA LEU A 132 3.21 -2.58 -12.81
C LEU A 132 4.60 -2.30 -12.22
N TYR A 133 4.69 -1.71 -11.02
CA TYR A 133 5.97 -1.46 -10.36
C TYR A 133 6.85 -2.72 -10.25
N TYR A 134 6.27 -3.85 -9.88
CA TYR A 134 6.99 -5.11 -9.68
C TYR A 134 7.53 -5.71 -10.98
N ILE A 135 6.98 -5.32 -12.12
CA ILE A 135 7.48 -5.69 -13.46
C ILE A 135 8.53 -4.67 -13.92
N MET A 136 8.29 -3.38 -13.69
CA MET A 136 9.16 -2.31 -14.16
C MET A 136 10.50 -2.25 -13.43
N SER A 137 10.52 -2.44 -12.10
CA SER A 137 11.74 -2.32 -11.31
C SER A 137 12.88 -3.27 -11.75
N PRO A 138 12.67 -4.58 -12.03
CA PRO A 138 13.74 -5.45 -12.51
C PRO A 138 14.15 -5.18 -13.97
N LEU A 139 13.23 -4.70 -14.80
CA LEU A 139 13.55 -4.32 -16.18
C LEU A 139 14.46 -3.10 -16.19
N THR A 140 14.16 -2.10 -15.36
CA THR A 140 14.97 -0.88 -15.25
C THR A 140 16.34 -1.18 -14.65
N SER A 141 16.46 -2.06 -13.64
CA SER A 141 17.80 -2.46 -13.15
C SER A 141 18.62 -3.14 -14.23
N LYS A 142 18.03 -4.07 -14.99
CA LYS A 142 18.73 -4.81 -16.04
C LYS A 142 19.19 -3.91 -17.19
N ILE A 143 18.38 -2.91 -17.56
CA ILE A 143 18.75 -1.91 -18.56
C ILE A 143 19.91 -1.07 -18.04
N TRP A 144 19.86 -0.66 -16.77
CA TRP A 144 20.93 0.12 -16.15
C TRP A 144 22.26 -0.64 -16.10
N ASP A 145 22.24 -1.92 -15.75
CA ASP A 145 23.44 -2.78 -15.76
C ASP A 145 24.08 -2.86 -17.15
N LYS A 146 23.24 -3.00 -18.20
CA LYS A 146 23.73 -2.98 -19.58
C LYS A 146 24.38 -1.65 -19.96
N ILE A 147 23.80 -0.51 -19.52
CA ILE A 147 24.37 0.82 -19.78
C ILE A 147 25.74 0.96 -19.11
N LEU A 148 25.90 0.40 -17.92
CA LEU A 148 27.16 0.40 -17.17
C LEU A 148 28.18 -0.63 -17.69
N ASN A 149 27.88 -1.38 -18.75
CA ASN A 149 28.66 -2.52 -19.23
C ASN A 149 28.98 -3.54 -18.12
N GLN A 150 28.09 -3.64 -17.13
CA GLN A 150 28.23 -4.58 -16.03
C GLN A 150 27.56 -5.88 -16.34
#